data_AF-A0A2N0V714-F1
#
_entry.id   AF-A0A2N0V714-F1
#
_cell.length_a   1.000
_cell.length_b   1.000
_cell.length_c   1.000
_cell.angle_alpha   90.00
_cell.angle_beta   90.00
_cell.angle_gamma   90.00
#
_symmetry.space_group_name_H-M   'P 1'
#
loop_
_entity.id
_entity.type
_entity.pdbx_description
1 polymer ?
#
loop_
_entity_poly.entity_id
_entity_poly.type
_entity_poly.pdbx_seq_one_letter_code
_entity_poly.pdbx_strand_id
1 'polypeptide(L)' 'MSEIKIRGWGAKPRTMLRYIKSGDIFMFQVDDNRYGIGRILLLLK' A
#
# COMPACT_ATOMS: atom_id res chain seq x y z
N MET A 1 -14.31 6.18 14.34
CA MET A 1 -13.90 6.06 12.93
C MET A 1 -12.38 6.02 12.91
N SER A 2 -11.76 4.98 12.34
CA SER A 2 -10.31 4.87 12.24
C SER A 2 -9.78 5.85 11.19
N GLU A 3 -8.86 6.74 11.57
CA GLU A 3 -8.20 7.66 10.64
C GLU A 3 -7.45 6.88 9.55
N ILE A 4 -7.80 7.11 8.29
CA ILE A 4 -7.06 6.56 7.14
C ILE A 4 -5.75 7.35 7.04
N LYS A 5 -4.65 6.74 7.49
CA LYS A 5 -3.32 7.36 7.44
C LYS A 5 -2.70 7.19 6.05
N ILE A 6 -2.91 8.17 5.17
CA ILE A 6 -2.32 8.19 3.83
C ILE A 6 -0.84 8.57 3.96
N ARG A 7 0.06 7.67 3.53
CA ARG A 7 1.51 7.93 3.50
C ARG A 7 1.93 8.16 2.04
N GLY A 8 2.38 9.37 1.75
CA GLY A 8 2.66 9.83 0.39
C GLY A 8 3.93 9.24 -0.25
N TRP A 9 3.98 9.33 -1.57
CA TRP A 9 5.03 8.86 -2.49
C TRP A 9 6.43 9.45 -2.26
N GLY A 10 6.59 10.47 -1.40
CA GLY A 10 7.90 11.07 -1.07
C GLY A 10 8.75 10.27 -0.08
N ALA A 11 8.19 9.26 0.57
CA ALA A 11 8.95 8.38 1.46
C ALA A 11 9.78 7.37 0.66
N LYS A 12 11.03 7.11 1.09
CA LYS A 12 11.87 6.08 0.47
C LYS A 12 11.11 4.74 0.39
N PRO A 13 11.12 4.02 -0.75
CA PRO A 13 10.36 2.77 -0.90
C PRO A 13 10.65 1.75 0.21
N ARG A 14 11.92 1.61 0.60
CA ARG A 14 12.35 0.72 1.69
C ARG A 14 11.75 1.09 3.05
N THR A 15 11.48 2.37 3.28
CA THR A 15 10.83 2.85 4.50
C THR A 15 9.35 2.50 4.49
N MET A 16 8.67 2.66 3.34
CA MET A 16 7.26 2.31 3.18
C MET A 16 7.01 0.82 3.43
N LEU A 17 7.87 -0.06 2.90
CA LEU A 17 7.77 -1.51 3.09
C LEU A 17 7.74 -1.95 4.57
N ARG A 18 8.39 -1.20 5.48
CA ARG A 18 8.40 -1.52 6.92
C ARG A 18 7.07 -1.26 7.61
N TYR A 19 6.22 -0.40 7.03
CA TYR A 19 4.94 -0.02 7.62
C TYR A 19 3.78 -0.86 7.10
N ILE A 20 4.02 -1.66 6.08
CA ILE A 20 3.03 -2.55 5.50
C ILE A 20 2.67 -3.65 6.50
N LYS A 21 1.38 -3.88 6.68
CA LYS A 21 0.82 -4.94 7.54
C LYS A 21 -0.24 -5.75 6.79
N SER A 22 -0.49 -6.97 7.26
CA SER A 22 -1.68 -7.72 6.84
C SER A 22 -2.93 -6.91 7.15
N GLY A 23 -3.79 -6.78 6.15
CA GLY A 23 -5.01 -5.98 6.19
C GLY A 23 -4.90 -4.63 5.51
N ASP A 24 -3.69 -4.12 5.25
CA ASP A 24 -3.48 -2.84 4.58
C ASP A 24 -3.96 -2.89 3.12
N ILE A 25 -4.43 -1.75 2.63
CA ILE A 25 -4.90 -1.56 1.25
C ILE A 25 -3.83 -0.81 0.48
N PHE A 26 -3.51 -1.26 -0.72
CA PHE A 26 -2.58 -0.60 -1.64
C PHE A 26 -3.23 -0.42 -3.02
N MET A 27 -2.76 0.59 -3.74
CA MET A 27 -3.15 0.86 -5.12
C MET A 27 -1.94 0.64 -6.02
N PHE A 28 -2.17 0.05 -7.18
CA PHE A 28 -1.13 -0.18 -8.18
C PHE A 28 -1.68 0.13 -9.57
N GLN A 29 -0.79 0.54 -10.47
CA GLN A 29 -1.13 0.74 -11.86
C GLN A 29 -1.07 -0.60 -12.60
N VAL A 30 -2.09 -0.90 -13.39
CA VAL A 30 -2.15 -2.10 -14.24
C VAL A 30 -1.67 -1.77 -15.66
N ASP A 31 -2.09 -0.61 -16.18
CA ASP A 31 -1.59 0.01 -17.41
C ASP A 31 -1.83 1.52 -17.37
N ASP A 32 -1.59 2.23 -18.47
CA ASP A 32 -1.71 3.69 -18.56
C ASP A 32 -3.08 4.25 -18.15
N ASN A 33 -4.15 3.45 -18.24
CA ASN A 33 -5.52 3.88 -17.95
C ASN A 33 -6.21 3.09 -16.83
N ARG A 34 -5.62 2.01 -16.33
CA ARG A 34 -6.23 1.14 -15.32
C ARG A 34 -5.40 1.11 -14.05
N TYR A 35 -6.10 1.26 -12.94
CA TYR A 35 -5.55 1.10 -11.60
C TYR A 35 -6.31 0.00 -10.87
N GLY A 36 -5.55 -0.81 -10.13
CA GLY A 36 -6.05 -1.85 -9.25
C GLY A 36 -5.91 -1.42 -7.79
N ILE A 37 -6.82 -1.93 -6.96
CA ILE A 37 -6.74 -1.83 -5.51
C ILE A 37 -6.66 -3.24 -4.96
N GLY A 38 -5.69 -3.48 -4.09
CA GLY A 38 -5.47 -4.76 -3.43
C GLY A 38 -5.46 -4.63 -1.92
N ARG A 39 -5.74 -5.74 -1.23
CA ARG A 39 -5.55 -5.87 0.22
C ARG A 39 -4.46 -6.89 0.49
N ILE A 40 -3.59 -6.58 1.43
CA ILE A 40 -2.50 -7.47 1.81
C ILE A 40 -3.05 -8.54 2.73
N LEU A 41 -3.04 -9.79 2.27
CA LEU A 41 -3.61 -10.91 3.01
C LEU A 41 -2.64 -11.44 4.07
N LEU A 42 -1.38 -11.65 3.67
CA LEU A 42 -0.35 -12.19 4.52
C LEU A 42 0.99 -11.56 4.14
N LEU A 43 1.72 -11.06 5.13
CA LEU A 43 3.09 -10.58 4.94
C LEU A 43 4.04 -11.73 5.31
N LEU A 44 4.62 -12.36 4.28
CA LEU A 44 5.66 -13.37 4.47
C LEU A 44 6.95 -12.67 4.91
N LYS A 45 7.51 -13.10 6.04
CA LYS A 45 8.75 -12.58 6.62
C LYS A 45 9.97 -13.28 6.04
#